data_AF-A0A0Q6A1L1-F1
#
_entry.id   AF-A0A0Q6A1L1-F1
#
_cell.length_a   1.000
_cell.length_b   1.000
_cell.length_c   1.000
_cell.angle_alpha   90.00
_cell.angle_beta   90.00
_cell.angle_gamma   90.00
#
_symmetry.space_group_name_H-M   'P 1'
#
loop_
_entity.id
_entity.type
_entity.pdbx_description
1 polymer ?
#
loop_
_entity_poly.entity_id
_entity_poly.type
_entity_poly.pdbx_seq_one_letter_code
_entity_poly.pdbx_strand_id
1 'polypeptide(L)'
;MDFYKVFLSAHKGFGYLELVLVAVFVIALLTTMFGYSGKVNKFLKKITLFTMIFFHVQFLVGICLLFIFSPGFKAALDAGTLMKDPYTRFQFVEHPFSMLIAAVLMTIINKKVKVNPTISLGIVVMGLLAAGLFAFAFPWARVFGA
;
A
#
# COMPACT_ATOMS: atom_id res chain seq x y z
N MET A 1 19.10 14.02 12.92
CA MET A 1 19.14 12.55 12.75
C MET A 1 18.01 11.84 13.50
N ASP A 2 17.46 12.42 14.58
CA ASP A 2 16.43 11.73 15.38
C ASP A 2 15.07 11.62 14.68
N PHE A 3 14.60 12.68 14.02
CA PHE A 3 13.31 12.64 13.31
C PHE A 3 13.27 11.62 12.16
N TYR A 4 14.36 11.45 11.42
CA TYR A 4 14.44 10.42 10.37
C TYR A 4 14.21 9.02 10.95
N LYS A 5 14.87 8.69 12.07
CA LYS A 5 14.71 7.39 12.74
C LYS A 5 13.29 7.19 13.27
N VAL A 6 12.68 8.24 13.82
CA VAL A 6 11.28 8.19 14.31
C VAL A 6 10.32 7.92 13.17
N PHE A 7 10.38 8.71 12.09
CA PHE A 7 9.52 8.51 10.93
C PHE A 7 9.76 7.17 10.24
N LEU A 8 11.03 6.74 10.12
CA LEU A 8 11.38 5.45 9.53
C LEU A 8 10.80 4.30 10.35
N SER A 9 10.88 4.39 11.68
CA SER A 9 10.32 3.37 12.58
C SER A 9 8.80 3.34 12.49
N ALA A 10 8.14 4.50 12.44
CA ALA A 10 6.69 4.61 12.25
C ALA A 10 6.26 4.00 10.91
N HIS A 11 6.94 4.36 9.81
CA HIS A 11 6.66 3.81 8.49
C HIS A 11 6.89 2.29 8.41
N LYS A 12 7.93 1.76 9.06
CA LYS A 12 8.14 0.31 9.14
C LYS A 12 7.04 -0.37 9.97
N GLY A 13 6.70 0.18 11.13
CA GLY A 13 5.67 -0.35 12.02
C GLY A 13 4.29 -0.40 11.36
N PHE A 14 3.87 0.70 10.74
CA PHE A 14 2.63 0.75 9.98
C PHE A 14 2.65 -0.17 8.76
N GLY A 15 3.81 -0.46 8.18
CA GLY A 15 3.94 -1.36 7.03
C GLY A 15 3.57 -2.80 7.41
N TYR A 16 3.92 -3.24 8.61
CA TYR A 16 3.50 -4.56 9.12
C TYR A 16 1.99 -4.62 9.37
N LEU A 17 1.42 -3.56 9.94
CA LEU A 17 -0.03 -3.48 10.12
C LEU A 17 -0.77 -3.48 8.79
N GLU A 18 -0.26 -2.72 7.81
CA GLU A 18 -0.82 -2.65 6.46
C GLU A 18 -0.75 -4.01 5.75
N LEU A 19 0.34 -4.76 5.90
CA LEU A 19 0.45 -6.13 5.38
C LEU A 19 -0.69 -7.03 5.89
N VAL A 20 -0.98 -6.98 7.18
CA VAL A 20 -2.10 -7.73 7.79
C VAL A 20 -3.45 -7.24 7.25
N LEU A 21 -3.65 -5.92 7.17
CA LEU A 21 -4.90 -5.34 6.65
C LEU A 21 -5.16 -5.74 5.20
N VAL A 22 -4.13 -5.68 4.34
CA VAL A 22 -4.20 -6.12 2.94
C VAL A 22 -4.54 -7.59 2.85
N ALA A 23 -3.89 -8.45 3.63
CA ALA A 23 -4.18 -9.88 3.64
C ALA A 23 -5.64 -10.16 4.02
N VAL A 24 -6.13 -9.55 5.11
CA VAL A 24 -7.53 -9.71 5.56
C VAL A 24 -8.51 -9.10 4.55
N PHE A 25 -8.17 -7.98 3.92
CA PHE A 25 -8.96 -7.38 2.85
C PHE A 25 -9.11 -8.32 1.66
N VAL A 26 -8.01 -8.90 1.16
CA VAL A 26 -8.04 -9.84 0.03
C VAL A 26 -8.88 -11.07 0.37
N ILE A 27 -8.70 -11.64 1.57
CA ILE A 27 -9.50 -12.78 2.04
C ILE A 27 -11.00 -12.41 2.07
N ALA A 28 -11.35 -11.26 2.66
CA ALA A 28 -12.73 -10.78 2.74
C ALA A 28 -13.35 -10.55 1.34
N LEU A 29 -12.56 -9.99 0.43
CA LEU A 29 -12.95 -9.69 -0.94
C LEU A 29 -13.27 -10.97 -1.72
N LEU A 30 -12.36 -11.95 -1.69
CA LEU A 30 -12.53 -13.24 -2.37
C LEU A 30 -13.64 -14.08 -1.74
N THR A 31 -13.75 -14.09 -0.41
CA THR A 31 -14.85 -14.77 0.29
C THR A 31 -16.20 -14.19 -0.10
N THR A 32 -16.28 -12.87 -0.28
CA THR A 32 -17.52 -12.22 -0.74
C THR A 32 -17.81 -12.56 -2.20
N MET A 33 -16.80 -12.61 -3.07
CA MET A 33 -16.95 -12.93 -4.49
C MET A 33 -17.43 -14.36 -4.73
N PHE A 34 -16.84 -15.34 -4.04
CA PHE A 34 -17.14 -16.77 -4.23
C PHE A 34 -18.23 -17.28 -3.27
N GLY A 35 -18.70 -16.44 -2.35
CA GLY A 35 -19.84 -16.76 -1.49
C GLY A 35 -21.16 -16.73 -2.26
N TYR A 36 -22.13 -17.51 -1.77
CA TYR A 36 -23.42 -17.79 -2.44
C TYR A 36 -24.21 -16.56 -2.94
N SER A 37 -24.01 -15.37 -2.36
CA SER A 37 -24.81 -14.19 -2.67
C SER A 37 -24.05 -13.01 -3.29
N GLY A 38 -22.71 -13.02 -3.28
CA GLY A 38 -21.93 -11.83 -3.68
C GLY A 38 -22.21 -10.57 -2.84
N LYS A 39 -23.06 -10.63 -1.81
CA LYS A 39 -23.57 -9.46 -1.10
C LYS A 39 -22.48 -8.84 -0.25
N VAL A 40 -22.27 -7.53 -0.43
CA VAL A 40 -21.29 -6.78 0.34
C VAL A 40 -21.76 -6.70 1.79
N ASN A 41 -21.05 -7.43 2.66
CA ASN A 41 -21.35 -7.47 4.09
C ASN A 41 -20.63 -6.36 4.87
N LYS A 42 -21.00 -6.21 6.15
CA LYS A 42 -20.43 -5.19 7.05
C LYS A 42 -18.92 -5.38 7.27
N PHE A 43 -18.43 -6.62 7.23
CA PHE A 43 -17.02 -6.92 7.41
C PHE A 43 -16.19 -6.40 6.23
N LEU A 44 -16.57 -6.73 4.99
CA LEU A 44 -15.90 -6.23 3.78
C LEU A 44 -15.88 -4.69 3.74
N LYS A 45 -16.99 -4.03 4.10
CA LYS A 45 -17.04 -2.55 4.19
C LYS A 45 -16.02 -2.00 5.18
N LYS A 46 -15.92 -2.60 6.37
CA LYS A 46 -14.99 -2.15 7.41
C LYS A 46 -13.54 -2.39 7.04
N ILE A 47 -13.18 -3.61 6.62
CA ILE A 47 -11.78 -3.92 6.30
C ILE A 47 -11.30 -3.11 5.08
N THR A 48 -12.15 -2.92 4.06
CA THR A 48 -11.83 -2.06 2.91
C THR A 48 -11.57 -0.61 3.36
N LEU A 49 -12.40 -0.09 4.27
CA LEU A 49 -12.22 1.26 4.82
C LEU A 49 -10.90 1.40 5.59
N PHE A 50 -10.61 0.47 6.51
CA PHE A 50 -9.37 0.51 7.29
C PHE A 50 -8.14 0.36 6.40
N THR A 51 -8.16 -0.59 5.46
CA THR A 51 -7.06 -0.78 4.51
C THR A 51 -6.84 0.51 3.71
N MET A 52 -7.90 1.11 3.15
CA MET A 52 -7.78 2.37 2.42
C MET A 52 -7.16 3.49 3.28
N ILE A 53 -7.61 3.67 4.53
CA ILE A 53 -7.04 4.68 5.43
C ILE A 53 -5.55 4.44 5.64
N PHE A 54 -5.14 3.20 5.90
CA PHE A 54 -3.73 2.89 6.14
C PHE A 54 -2.85 3.06 4.91
N PHE A 55 -3.35 2.81 3.69
CA PHE A 55 -2.65 3.17 2.44
C PHE A 55 -2.35 4.68 2.37
N HIS A 56 -3.30 5.52 2.75
CA HIS A 56 -3.10 6.97 2.71
C HIS A 56 -2.15 7.44 3.82
N VAL A 57 -2.31 6.92 5.04
CA VAL A 57 -1.38 7.22 6.14
C VAL A 57 0.03 6.81 5.75
N GLN A 58 0.21 5.61 5.19
CA GLN A 58 1.52 5.13 4.80
C GLN A 58 2.14 5.87 3.64
N PHE A 59 1.34 6.20 2.65
CA PHE A 59 1.79 7.02 1.55
C PHE A 59 2.25 8.40 2.05
N LEU A 60 1.46 9.07 2.89
CA LEU A 60 1.81 10.40 3.43
C LEU A 60 3.07 10.37 4.30
N VAL A 61 3.19 9.39 5.21
CA VAL A 61 4.40 9.21 6.02
C VAL A 61 5.60 8.92 5.11
N GLY A 62 5.42 8.09 4.07
CA GLY A 62 6.43 7.77 3.07
C GLY A 62 6.90 8.98 2.26
N ILE A 63 5.99 9.86 1.85
CA ILE A 63 6.31 11.12 1.16
C ILE A 63 7.12 12.06 2.06
N CYS A 64 6.70 12.23 3.32
CA CYS A 64 7.48 13.00 4.29
C CYS A 64 8.89 12.41 4.49
N LEU A 65 8.99 11.09 4.60
CA LEU A 65 10.28 10.41 4.65
C LEU A 65 11.14 10.68 3.43
N LEU A 66 10.57 10.52 2.23
CA LEU A 66 11.30 10.64 0.97
C LEU A 66 11.89 12.04 0.77
N PHE A 67 11.08 13.09 0.91
CA PHE A 67 11.47 14.44 0.54
C PHE A 67 12.06 15.27 1.69
N ILE A 68 11.68 15.00 2.94
CA ILE A 68 12.09 15.85 4.08
C ILE A 68 13.22 15.19 4.87
N PHE A 69 13.11 13.89 5.13
CA PHE A 69 13.95 13.24 6.14
C PHE A 69 14.98 12.26 5.60
N SER A 70 14.92 11.84 4.33
CA SER A 70 15.76 10.77 3.76
C SER A 70 17.14 11.26 3.31
N PRO A 71 18.23 10.88 4.01
CA PRO A 71 19.59 11.21 3.56
C PRO A 71 19.96 10.43 2.31
N GLY A 72 19.46 9.20 2.17
CA GLY A 72 19.76 8.32 1.03
C GLY A 72 19.16 8.84 -0.29
N PHE A 73 17.96 9.44 -0.24
CA PHE A 73 17.37 10.08 -1.41
C PHE A 73 18.21 11.27 -1.87
N LYS A 74 18.58 12.15 -0.93
CA LYS A 74 19.44 13.31 -1.22
C LYS A 74 20.79 12.87 -1.80
N ALA A 75 21.45 11.89 -1.19
CA ALA A 75 22.72 11.37 -1.67
C ALA A 75 22.62 10.77 -3.09
N ALA A 76 21.55 10.03 -3.39
CA ALA A 76 21.32 9.45 -4.71
C ALA A 76 21.03 10.52 -5.79
N LEU A 77 20.37 11.61 -5.40
CA LEU A 77 20.12 12.76 -6.27
C LEU A 77 21.42 13.52 -6.57
N ASP A 78 22.19 13.86 -5.53
CA ASP A 78 23.46 14.60 -5.63
C ASP A 78 24.50 13.82 -6.44
N ALA A 79 24.56 12.49 -6.28
CA ALA A 79 25.45 11.61 -7.03
C ALA A 79 24.96 11.29 -8.46
N GLY A 80 23.74 11.70 -8.83
CA GLY A 80 23.13 11.37 -10.12
C GLY A 80 22.90 9.86 -10.33
N THR A 81 22.82 9.08 -9.24
CA THR A 81 22.62 7.63 -9.27
C THR A 81 21.14 7.24 -9.19
N LEU A 82 20.26 8.15 -8.77
CA LEU A 82 18.84 7.90 -8.50
C LEU A 82 18.14 7.03 -9.56
N MET A 83 18.33 7.34 -10.86
CA MET A 83 17.73 6.57 -11.96
C MET A 83 18.64 5.47 -12.52
N LYS A 84 19.95 5.58 -12.30
CA LYS A 84 20.95 4.68 -12.87
C LYS A 84 21.05 3.38 -12.07
N ASP A 85 21.07 3.49 -10.74
CA ASP A 85 21.16 2.34 -9.86
C ASP A 85 19.76 1.71 -9.65
N PRO A 86 19.59 0.41 -9.93
CA PRO A 86 18.30 -0.26 -9.80
C PRO A 86 17.74 -0.20 -8.38
N TYR A 87 18.59 -0.27 -7.36
CA TYR A 87 18.15 -0.27 -5.97
C TYR A 87 17.62 1.11 -5.55
N THR A 88 18.33 2.19 -5.86
CA THR A 88 17.85 3.55 -5.55
C THR A 88 16.61 3.90 -6.37
N ARG A 89 16.55 3.48 -7.64
CA ARG A 89 15.38 3.73 -8.50
C ARG A 89 14.15 3.01 -7.96
N PHE A 90 14.28 1.74 -7.59
CA PHE A 90 13.19 1.00 -6.97
C PHE A 90 12.74 1.67 -5.66
N GLN A 91 13.67 1.94 -4.75
CA GLN A 91 13.35 2.41 -3.40
C GLN A 91 12.75 3.83 -3.37
N PHE A 92 13.19 4.73 -4.25
CA PHE A 92 12.83 6.15 -4.20
C PHE A 92 11.91 6.62 -5.33
N VAL A 93 11.69 5.80 -6.37
CA VAL A 93 10.84 6.18 -7.52
C VAL A 93 9.73 5.15 -7.74
N GLU A 94 10.09 3.89 -7.99
CA GLU A 94 9.11 2.86 -8.36
C GLU A 94 8.22 2.47 -7.17
N HIS A 95 8.79 2.34 -5.97
CA HIS A 95 8.07 2.07 -4.73
C HIS A 95 7.00 3.15 -4.42
N PRO A 96 7.34 4.44 -4.26
CA PRO A 96 6.34 5.47 -3.96
C PRO A 96 5.32 5.64 -5.09
N PHE A 97 5.72 5.44 -6.35
CA PHE A 97 4.79 5.50 -7.48
C PHE A 97 3.77 4.35 -7.45
N SER A 98 4.22 3.13 -7.17
CA SER A 98 3.34 1.97 -6.98
C SER A 98 2.35 2.21 -5.85
N MET A 99 2.82 2.73 -4.71
CA MET A 99 1.99 3.02 -3.54
C MET A 99 0.97 4.14 -3.79
N LEU A 100 1.32 5.15 -4.59
CA LEU A 100 0.37 6.19 -5.01
C LEU A 100 -0.80 5.58 -5.80
N ILE A 101 -0.50 4.76 -6.81
CA ILE A 101 -1.53 4.10 -7.62
C ILE A 101 -2.41 3.21 -6.73
N ALA A 102 -1.80 2.43 -5.84
CA ALA A 102 -2.53 1.56 -4.95
C ALA A 102 -3.45 2.34 -3.98
N ALA A 103 -3.00 3.47 -3.45
CA ALA A 103 -3.82 4.34 -2.59
C ALA A 103 -5.05 4.91 -3.35
N VAL A 104 -4.86 5.36 -4.60
CA VAL A 104 -5.96 5.84 -5.46
C VAL A 104 -6.97 4.72 -5.73
N LEU A 105 -6.48 3.52 -6.10
CA LEU A 105 -7.34 2.36 -6.29
C LEU A 105 -8.15 2.03 -5.04
N MET A 106 -7.51 2.02 -3.86
CA MET A 106 -8.19 1.75 -2.59
C MET A 106 -9.29 2.78 -2.27
N THR A 107 -9.12 4.04 -2.65
CA THR A 107 -10.18 5.05 -2.56
C THR A 107 -11.38 4.70 -3.44
N ILE A 108 -11.13 4.34 -4.71
CA ILE A 108 -12.19 3.95 -5.66
C ILE A 108 -12.91 2.68 -5.17
N ILE A 109 -12.17 1.68 -4.73
CA ILE A 109 -12.69 0.42 -4.19
C ILE A 109 -13.57 0.70 -2.97
N ASN A 110 -13.09 1.48 -1.99
CA ASN A 110 -13.87 1.82 -0.81
C ASN A 110 -15.19 2.52 -1.16
N LYS A 111 -15.17 3.46 -2.11
CA LYS A 111 -16.39 4.09 -2.62
C LYS A 111 -17.35 3.05 -3.22
N LYS A 112 -16.86 2.17 -4.09
CA LYS A 112 -17.69 1.15 -4.76
C LYS A 112 -18.24 0.10 -3.79
N VAL A 113 -17.44 -0.37 -2.85
CA VAL A 113 -17.87 -1.33 -1.80
C VAL A 113 -18.92 -0.70 -0.88
N LYS A 114 -18.88 0.60 -0.62
CA LYS A 114 -19.89 1.26 0.20
C LYS A 114 -21.27 1.35 -0.47
N VAL A 115 -21.28 1.69 -1.76
CA VAL A 115 -22.52 2.01 -2.51
C VAL A 115 -23.19 0.81 -3.17
N ASN A 116 -22.41 -0.19 -3.63
CA ASN A 116 -22.98 -1.33 -4.34
C ASN A 116 -23.44 -2.42 -3.35
N PRO A 117 -24.62 -3.03 -3.54
CA PRO A 117 -25.12 -4.09 -2.68
C PRO A 117 -24.39 -5.43 -2.90
N THR A 118 -23.83 -5.64 -4.09
CA THR A 118 -23.09 -6.85 -4.47
C THR A 118 -21.71 -6.49 -5.01
N ILE A 119 -20.77 -7.40 -4.83
CA ILE A 119 -19.41 -7.27 -5.35
C ILE A 119 -19.42 -7.55 -6.86
N SER A 120 -18.65 -6.76 -7.62
CA SER A 120 -18.47 -6.96 -9.05
C SER A 120 -17.03 -7.37 -9.35
N LEU A 121 -16.83 -8.08 -10.48
CA LEU A 121 -15.50 -8.50 -10.91
C LEU A 121 -14.53 -7.31 -11.03
N GLY A 122 -15.00 -6.15 -11.49
CA GLY A 122 -14.18 -4.94 -11.56
C GLY A 122 -13.65 -4.49 -10.19
N ILE A 123 -14.45 -4.58 -9.12
CA ILE A 123 -13.99 -4.26 -7.76
C ILE A 123 -12.92 -5.26 -7.32
N VAL A 124 -13.10 -6.54 -7.66
CA VAL A 124 -12.15 -7.59 -7.32
C VAL A 124 -10.82 -7.39 -8.05
N VAL A 125 -10.85 -7.17 -9.36
CA VAL A 125 -9.65 -6.91 -10.18
C VAL A 125 -8.91 -5.69 -9.65
N MET A 126 -9.60 -4.57 -9.37
CA MET A 126 -8.96 -3.40 -8.77
C MET A 126 -8.35 -3.71 -7.39
N GLY A 127 -9.05 -4.50 -6.56
CA GLY A 127 -8.55 -4.90 -5.24
C GLY A 127 -7.30 -5.76 -5.32
N LEU A 128 -7.26 -6.72 -6.24
CA LEU A 128 -6.09 -7.56 -6.49
C LEU A 128 -4.93 -6.75 -7.11
N LEU A 129 -5.21 -5.80 -7.99
CA LEU A 129 -4.20 -4.88 -8.52
C LEU A 129 -3.61 -3.98 -7.42
N ALA A 130 -4.44 -3.41 -6.55
CA ALA A 130 -3.96 -2.61 -5.42
C ALA A 130 -3.10 -3.44 -4.46
N ALA A 131 -3.54 -4.66 -4.13
CA ALA A 131 -2.77 -5.59 -3.30
C ALA A 131 -1.46 -6.04 -3.98
N GLY A 132 -1.48 -6.26 -5.30
CA GLY A 132 -0.31 -6.61 -6.08
C GLY A 132 0.72 -5.48 -6.16
N LEU A 133 0.27 -4.24 -6.35
CA LEU A 133 1.13 -3.04 -6.31
C LEU A 133 1.76 -2.83 -4.93
N PHE A 134 0.98 -3.02 -3.87
CA PHE A 134 1.50 -3.03 -2.50
C PHE A 134 2.55 -4.13 -2.30
N ALA A 135 2.24 -5.36 -2.72
CA ALA A 135 3.16 -6.49 -2.63
C ALA A 135 4.44 -6.26 -3.44
N PHE A 136 4.35 -5.66 -4.63
CA PHE A 136 5.52 -5.26 -5.42
C PHE A 136 6.41 -4.27 -4.65
N ALA A 137 5.80 -3.28 -4.00
CA ALA A 137 6.53 -2.26 -3.25
C ALA A 137 7.06 -2.76 -1.89
N PHE A 138 6.46 -3.80 -1.31
CA PHE A 138 6.77 -4.28 0.03
C PHE A 138 8.16 -4.93 0.08
N PRO A 139 9.02 -4.59 1.04
CA PRO A 139 10.42 -5.05 1.06
C PRO A 139 10.57 -6.45 1.65
N TRP A 140 10.06 -7.48 0.96
CA TRP A 140 10.00 -8.87 1.43
C TRP A 140 11.34 -9.41 1.94
N ALA A 141 12.41 -9.29 1.17
CA ALA A 141 13.74 -9.78 1.55
C ALA A 141 14.27 -9.12 2.83
N ARG A 142 14.00 -7.81 3.02
CA ARG A 142 14.42 -7.07 4.22
C ARG A 142 13.65 -7.50 5.47
N VAL A 143 12.41 -7.97 5.30
CA VAL A 143 11.52 -8.33 6.41
C VAL A 143 11.65 -9.80 6.79
N PHE A 144 11.73 -10.70 5.80
CA PHE A 144 11.67 -12.14 6.02
C PHE A 144 13.00 -12.86 5.74
N GLY A 145 14.03 -12.16 5.27
CA GLY A 145 15.36 -12.74 5.03
C GLY A 145 15.41 -13.75 3.88
N ALA A 146 14.45 -13.68 2.96
CA ALA A 146 14.39 -14.52 1.76
C ALA A 146 15.46 -14.14 0.73
#